data_AF-B4WKL2-F1
#
_entry.id   AF-B4WKL2-F1
#
_cell.length_a   1.000
_cell.length_b   1.000
_cell.length_c   1.000
_cell.angle_alpha   90.00
_cell.angle_beta   90.00
_cell.angle_gamma   90.00
#
_symmetry.space_group_name_H-M   'P 1'
#
loop_
_entity.id
_entity.type
_entity.pdbx_description
1 polymer ?
#
loop_
_entity_poly.entity_id
_entity_poly.type
_entity_poly.pdbx_seq_one_letter_code
_entity_poly.pdbx_strand_id
1 'polypeptide(L)'
;MYASNETQERYPWWAGNARFIDLSNTFIVAHTAQAALIMLWAGAFTLFELAVYSPAAPLYTQGLILLPHLATEGWGLGAGGEIVNTGVWSSIGAIHIVAAIVLAGGAYFHYTQLPASLAIAPKNAAKFHFEWQDASKLGFILGHHLIFLGLGALLLVVKAQYFGGLYDAYSDSVRVVTNPTLDPATIWDYRTHLFDVRSLEDLVGGHIYVSILLIAGGAWHILVPPFGWVKRFFFFSGDGILSYSLFGIAIAGFAASYYCGFDSLSYPEKFYGPTLELHSSLLPRYVGAQPTLSDGYTSRVWLANAHFYLAFFFLQGGLWHFQRAVGFDISSLLNNWQQNRVTANENPVLAYQSPTLVQPQSASGLGYGMPDLAKLIPAFGVSQPSEDAFYQPVRGSSRPDLTTINGLEKTLYQTTYQPQKDTFYQSSKQDKSEGDMLFGYRKNNLERSYGKPRELVAKPQAYTQPIETTFYEPKSQRQTVGQT
;
A
#
# COMPACT_ATOMS: atom_id res chain seq x y z
N MET A 1 17.35 6.39 6.99
CA MET A 1 16.77 7.66 6.51
C MET A 1 17.92 8.52 5.99
N TYR A 2 17.74 9.35 4.94
CA TYR A 2 18.28 10.71 5.07
C TYR A 2 17.68 11.17 6.37
N ALA A 3 18.48 11.17 7.42
CA ALA A 3 18.03 11.67 8.70
C ALA A 3 17.43 13.04 8.36
N SER A 4 16.11 13.20 8.55
CA SER A 4 15.66 14.46 9.11
C SER A 4 16.71 14.76 10.17
N ASN A 5 17.39 15.89 10.04
CA ASN A 5 18.63 16.25 10.74
C ASN A 5 18.33 16.53 12.22
N GLU A 6 17.65 15.57 12.81
CA GLU A 6 16.64 15.62 13.83
C GLU A 6 16.90 14.37 14.63
N THR A 7 17.41 14.58 15.84
CA THR A 7 17.51 13.52 16.83
C THR A 7 16.14 12.85 16.97
N GLN A 8 16.13 11.55 17.32
CA GLN A 8 14.94 10.70 17.51
C GLN A 8 13.81 11.38 18.31
N GLU A 9 14.14 12.36 19.16
CA GLU A 9 13.25 13.20 19.97
C GLU A 9 12.45 14.27 19.20
N ARG A 10 12.83 14.62 17.97
CA ARG A 10 12.20 15.71 17.20
C ARG A 10 10.99 15.29 16.37
N TYR A 11 10.72 13.98 16.22
CA TYR A 11 9.48 13.56 15.56
C TYR A 11 8.27 14.01 16.38
N PRO A 12 7.30 14.72 15.78
CA PRO A 12 6.07 15.10 16.46
C PRO A 12 5.22 13.86 16.79
N TRP A 13 4.28 14.00 17.72
CA TRP A 13 3.47 12.88 18.22
C TRP A 13 2.72 12.10 17.13
N TRP A 14 2.25 12.79 16.07
CA TRP A 14 1.56 12.18 14.93
C TRP A 14 2.49 11.32 14.05
N ALA A 15 3.81 11.46 14.19
CA ALA A 15 4.84 10.60 13.60
C ALA A 15 5.55 9.75 14.68
N GLY A 16 4.90 9.52 15.82
CA GLY A 16 5.53 8.94 17.02
C GLY A 16 6.23 7.60 16.79
N ASN A 17 5.71 6.74 15.91
CA ASN A 17 6.32 5.45 15.63
C ASN A 17 7.67 5.55 14.90
N ALA A 18 7.95 6.67 14.23
CA ALA A 18 9.27 6.92 13.64
C ALA A 18 10.37 7.05 14.73
N ARG A 19 9.99 7.34 15.98
CA ARG A 19 10.91 7.44 17.11
C ARG A 19 11.53 6.12 17.51
N PHE A 20 11.12 4.96 17.01
CA PHE A 20 11.74 3.68 17.38
C PHE A 20 12.35 2.91 16.21
N ILE A 21 12.60 3.59 15.08
CA ILE A 21 13.19 2.99 13.87
C ILE A 21 14.53 2.30 14.18
N ASP A 22 15.37 2.88 15.03
CA ASP A 22 16.69 2.33 15.39
C ASP A 22 16.67 1.52 16.69
N LEU A 23 15.49 1.32 17.30
CA LEU A 23 15.30 0.54 18.52
C LEU A 23 14.84 -0.88 18.18
N SER A 24 15.79 -1.74 17.85
CA SER A 24 15.54 -3.12 17.37
C SER A 24 14.56 -3.95 18.24
N ASN A 25 14.59 -3.84 19.58
CA ASN A 25 13.62 -4.58 20.42
C ASN A 25 12.25 -3.93 20.38
N THR A 26 12.17 -2.60 20.51
CA THR A 26 10.90 -1.87 20.42
C THR A 26 10.22 -2.08 19.06
N PHE A 27 11.01 -2.21 17.98
CA PHE A 27 10.53 -2.59 16.67
C PHE A 27 9.88 -3.99 16.67
N ILE A 28 10.51 -4.98 17.31
CA ILE A 28 9.94 -6.33 17.48
C ILE A 28 8.65 -6.29 18.30
N VAL A 29 8.62 -5.53 19.40
CA VAL A 29 7.42 -5.36 20.24
C VAL A 29 6.26 -4.84 19.41
N ALA A 30 6.47 -3.77 18.63
CA ALA A 30 5.42 -3.17 17.82
C ALA A 30 4.83 -4.16 16.79
N HIS A 31 5.69 -4.91 16.09
CA HIS A 31 5.23 -5.87 15.07
C HIS A 31 4.58 -7.11 15.69
N THR A 32 5.07 -7.57 16.84
CA THR A 32 4.48 -8.69 17.58
C THR A 32 3.11 -8.32 18.13
N ALA A 33 2.95 -7.08 18.64
CA ALA A 33 1.66 -6.55 19.07
C ALA A 33 0.67 -6.43 17.91
N GLN A 34 1.12 -5.98 16.73
CA GLN A 34 0.28 -5.95 15.53
C GLN A 34 -0.15 -7.36 15.10
N ALA A 35 0.75 -8.35 15.16
CA ALA A 35 0.41 -9.75 14.89
C ALA A 35 -0.63 -10.29 15.89
N ALA A 36 -0.53 -9.90 17.17
CA ALA A 36 -1.52 -10.24 18.18
C ALA A 36 -2.91 -9.64 17.85
N LEU A 37 -2.96 -8.38 17.38
CA LEU A 37 -4.22 -7.75 16.94
C LEU A 37 -4.85 -8.46 15.73
N ILE A 38 -4.03 -8.90 14.77
CA ILE A 38 -4.52 -9.67 13.61
C ILE A 38 -5.12 -11.00 14.07
N MET A 39 -4.44 -11.74 14.95
CA MET A 39 -4.95 -13.00 15.50
C MET A 39 -6.20 -12.80 16.34
N LEU A 40 -6.25 -11.72 17.13
CA LEU A 40 -7.43 -11.37 17.92
C LEU A 40 -8.62 -11.06 17.02
N TRP A 41 -8.41 -10.25 15.97
CA TRP A 41 -9.45 -9.93 14.99
C TRP A 41 -9.97 -11.20 14.31
N ALA A 42 -9.07 -12.06 13.80
CA ALA A 42 -9.46 -13.30 13.13
C ALA A 42 -10.30 -14.21 14.05
N GLY A 43 -9.89 -14.37 15.31
CA GLY A 43 -10.62 -15.18 16.28
C GLY A 43 -11.95 -14.56 16.72
N ALA A 44 -11.93 -13.29 17.13
CA ALA A 44 -13.10 -12.59 17.63
C ALA A 44 -14.18 -12.40 16.55
N PHE A 45 -13.79 -12.02 15.32
CA PHE A 45 -14.74 -11.86 14.22
C PHE A 45 -15.27 -13.20 13.73
N THR A 46 -14.49 -14.29 13.78
CA THR A 46 -15.02 -15.63 13.46
C THR A 46 -16.13 -16.04 14.44
N LEU A 47 -15.92 -15.81 15.73
CA LEU A 47 -16.91 -16.11 16.77
C LEU A 47 -18.12 -15.16 16.70
N PHE A 48 -17.89 -13.88 16.38
CA PHE A 48 -18.95 -12.91 16.15
C PHE A 48 -19.82 -13.30 14.95
N GLU A 49 -19.19 -13.62 13.81
CA GLU A 49 -19.91 -14.08 12.61
C GLU A 49 -20.72 -15.34 12.91
N LEU A 50 -20.16 -16.29 13.66
CA LEU A 50 -20.89 -17.49 14.07
C LEU A 50 -22.08 -17.18 14.99
N ALA A 51 -22.00 -16.16 15.84
CA ALA A 51 -23.09 -15.76 16.72
C ALA A 51 -24.28 -15.13 15.98
N VAL A 52 -24.04 -14.50 14.83
CA VAL A 52 -25.09 -13.88 13.99
C VAL A 52 -25.48 -14.73 12.78
N TYR A 53 -24.74 -15.81 12.51
CA TYR A 53 -24.98 -16.72 11.40
C TYR A 53 -26.35 -17.42 11.53
N SER A 54 -27.12 -17.38 10.45
CA SER A 54 -28.36 -18.11 10.28
C SER A 54 -28.24 -19.12 9.13
N PRO A 55 -28.55 -20.41 9.37
CA PRO A 55 -28.56 -21.42 8.31
C PRO A 55 -29.74 -21.26 7.34
N ALA A 56 -30.71 -20.39 7.64
CA ALA A 56 -31.89 -20.16 6.79
C ALA A 56 -31.60 -19.28 5.56
N ALA A 57 -30.43 -18.64 5.50
CA ALA A 57 -30.03 -17.77 4.40
C ALA A 57 -28.64 -18.15 3.87
N PRO A 58 -28.31 -17.83 2.60
CA PRO A 58 -26.96 -18.03 2.08
C PRO A 58 -25.92 -17.24 2.88
N LEU A 59 -24.68 -17.72 2.94
CA LEU A 59 -23.60 -17.05 3.69
C LEU A 59 -23.37 -15.61 3.19
N TYR A 60 -23.35 -15.45 1.87
CA TYR A 60 -22.98 -14.19 1.23
C TYR A 60 -23.99 -13.05 1.43
N THR A 61 -25.21 -13.35 1.93
CA THR A 61 -26.25 -12.33 2.14
C THR A 61 -26.26 -11.77 3.56
N GLN A 62 -25.43 -12.32 4.45
CA GLN A 62 -25.48 -12.05 5.89
C GLN A 62 -24.32 -11.15 6.36
N GLY A 63 -23.50 -10.62 5.43
CA GLY A 63 -22.34 -9.79 5.77
C GLY A 63 -21.19 -10.57 6.41
N LEU A 64 -21.09 -11.88 6.14
CA LEU A 64 -20.07 -12.77 6.71
C LEU A 64 -18.85 -12.80 5.79
N ILE A 65 -17.65 -12.55 6.31
CA ILE A 65 -16.42 -12.53 5.53
C ILE A 65 -15.43 -13.63 5.94
N LEU A 66 -15.48 -14.16 7.16
CA LEU A 66 -14.57 -15.20 7.64
C LEU A 66 -15.13 -16.62 7.48
N LEU A 67 -16.42 -16.83 7.79
CA LEU A 67 -17.03 -18.16 7.64
C LEU A 67 -17.00 -18.69 6.19
N PRO A 68 -17.21 -17.85 5.14
CA PRO A 68 -16.99 -18.28 3.76
C PRO A 68 -15.56 -18.78 3.47
N HIS A 69 -14.52 -18.20 4.09
CA HIS A 69 -13.14 -18.66 3.90
C HIS A 69 -12.95 -20.05 4.52
N LEU A 70 -13.47 -20.27 5.73
CA LEU A 70 -13.42 -21.59 6.37
C LEU A 70 -14.20 -22.66 5.58
N ALA A 71 -15.36 -22.29 5.04
CA ALA A 71 -16.14 -23.18 4.17
C ALA A 71 -15.38 -23.53 2.89
N THR A 72 -14.69 -22.57 2.28
CA THR A 72 -13.86 -22.79 1.08
C THR A 72 -12.73 -23.80 1.33
N GLU A 73 -12.11 -23.73 2.52
CA GLU A 73 -11.12 -24.73 2.97
C GLU A 73 -11.74 -26.11 3.31
N GLY A 74 -13.06 -26.26 3.21
CA GLY A 74 -13.80 -27.48 3.50
C GLY A 74 -14.08 -27.72 4.98
N TRP A 75 -13.84 -26.74 5.86
CA TRP A 75 -14.16 -26.89 7.28
C TRP A 75 -15.66 -26.80 7.51
N GLY A 76 -16.22 -27.77 8.24
CA GLY A 76 -17.61 -27.76 8.66
C GLY A 76 -18.61 -28.16 7.57
N LEU A 77 -18.11 -28.55 6.38
CA LEU A 77 -18.94 -28.97 5.26
C LEU A 77 -19.13 -30.49 5.23
N GLY A 78 -20.33 -30.90 4.79
CA GLY A 78 -20.73 -32.29 4.56
C GLY A 78 -20.83 -32.64 3.08
N ALA A 79 -21.61 -33.68 2.77
CA ALA A 79 -21.92 -34.04 1.39
C ALA A 79 -22.67 -32.90 0.68
N GLY A 80 -22.39 -32.68 -0.61
CA GLY A 80 -23.04 -31.61 -1.37
C GLY A 80 -22.70 -30.19 -0.91
N GLY A 81 -21.60 -30.00 -0.17
CA GLY A 81 -21.17 -28.67 0.28
C GLY A 81 -22.08 -28.01 1.31
N GLU A 82 -22.94 -28.77 1.97
CA GLU A 82 -23.82 -28.27 3.02
C GLU A 82 -23.06 -28.02 4.33
N ILE A 83 -23.45 -26.98 5.06
CA ILE A 83 -22.85 -26.65 6.36
C ILE A 83 -23.47 -27.56 7.42
N VAL A 84 -22.70 -28.52 7.92
CA VAL A 84 -23.19 -29.55 8.85
C VAL A 84 -22.56 -29.46 10.24
N ASN A 85 -21.38 -28.84 10.37
CA ASN A 85 -20.67 -28.75 11.64
C ASN A 85 -20.04 -27.37 11.82
N THR A 86 -20.73 -26.48 12.52
CA THR A 86 -20.21 -25.15 12.87
C THR A 86 -19.29 -25.15 14.10
N GLY A 87 -19.24 -26.25 14.86
CA GLY A 87 -18.39 -26.39 16.04
C GLY A 87 -16.89 -26.29 15.72
N VAL A 88 -16.49 -26.74 14.52
CA VAL A 88 -15.10 -26.58 14.06
C VAL A 88 -14.74 -25.11 13.81
N TRP A 89 -15.68 -24.29 13.33
CA TRP A 89 -15.44 -22.85 13.14
C TRP A 89 -15.27 -22.13 14.49
N SER A 90 -16.07 -22.50 15.50
CA SER A 90 -15.87 -22.03 16.87
C SER A 90 -14.49 -22.40 17.42
N SER A 91 -14.05 -23.64 17.17
CA SER A 91 -12.74 -24.12 17.60
C SER A 91 -11.60 -23.33 16.94
N ILE A 92 -11.69 -23.07 15.64
CA ILE A 92 -10.72 -22.25 14.90
C ILE A 92 -10.69 -20.81 15.45
N GLY A 93 -11.86 -20.21 15.70
CA GLY A 93 -11.95 -18.89 16.33
C GLY A 93 -11.27 -18.84 17.70
N ALA A 94 -11.50 -19.85 18.54
CA ALA A 94 -10.86 -19.97 19.85
C ALA A 94 -9.33 -20.16 19.77
N ILE A 95 -8.84 -20.96 18.82
CA ILE A 95 -7.39 -21.13 18.59
C ILE A 95 -6.73 -19.78 18.28
N HIS A 96 -7.35 -18.96 17.43
CA HIS A 96 -6.84 -17.62 17.10
C HIS A 96 -6.85 -16.67 18.31
N ILE A 97 -7.88 -16.70 19.16
CA ILE A 97 -7.93 -15.94 20.42
C ILE A 97 -6.76 -16.34 21.33
N VAL A 98 -6.52 -17.63 21.52
CA VAL A 98 -5.42 -18.13 22.37
C VAL A 98 -4.07 -17.73 21.80
N ALA A 99 -3.87 -17.86 20.48
CA ALA A 99 -2.66 -17.41 19.81
C ALA A 99 -2.43 -15.90 20.00
N ALA A 100 -3.47 -15.08 19.93
CA ALA A 100 -3.40 -13.64 20.18
C ALA A 100 -2.89 -13.32 21.59
N ILE A 101 -3.38 -14.04 22.61
CA ILE A 101 -2.94 -13.88 24.00
C ILE A 101 -1.45 -14.22 24.14
N VAL A 102 -0.99 -15.31 23.52
CA VAL A 102 0.42 -15.71 23.54
C VAL A 102 1.30 -14.64 22.88
N LEU A 103 0.90 -14.13 21.72
CA LEU A 103 1.64 -13.06 21.02
C LEU A 103 1.66 -11.75 21.82
N ALA A 104 0.54 -11.36 22.42
CA ALA A 104 0.46 -10.18 23.27
C ALA A 104 1.35 -10.34 24.53
N GLY A 105 1.34 -11.53 25.14
CA GLY A 105 2.24 -11.87 26.24
C GLY A 105 3.72 -11.81 25.83
N GLY A 106 4.06 -12.28 24.62
CA GLY A 106 5.40 -12.15 24.05
C GLY A 106 5.81 -10.69 23.84
N ALA A 107 4.94 -9.86 23.29
CA ALA A 107 5.19 -8.43 23.12
C ALA A 107 5.41 -7.72 24.48
N TYR A 108 4.57 -8.03 25.47
CA TYR A 108 4.70 -7.50 26.84
C TYR A 108 6.00 -7.96 27.52
N PHE A 109 6.37 -9.23 27.35
CA PHE A 109 7.65 -9.76 27.84
C PHE A 109 8.84 -9.03 27.22
N HIS A 110 8.85 -8.86 25.88
CA HIS A 110 9.92 -8.12 25.20
C HIS A 110 10.00 -6.67 25.65
N TYR A 111 8.86 -6.01 25.89
CA TYR A 111 8.81 -4.63 26.36
C TYR A 111 9.34 -4.45 27.78
N THR A 112 9.04 -5.40 28.69
CA THR A 112 9.37 -5.27 30.11
C THR A 112 10.72 -5.87 30.49
N GLN A 113 11.14 -6.96 29.83
CA GLN A 113 12.31 -7.75 30.22
C GLN A 113 13.56 -7.50 29.38
N LEU A 114 13.43 -6.82 28.23
CA LEU A 114 14.55 -6.55 27.34
C LEU A 114 14.73 -5.05 27.12
N PRO A 115 15.97 -4.56 26.95
CA PRO A 115 16.23 -3.16 26.63
C PRO A 115 15.63 -2.79 25.26
N ALA A 116 15.32 -1.51 25.07
CA ALA A 116 14.73 -1.00 23.81
C ALA A 116 15.60 -1.30 22.56
N SER A 117 16.92 -1.36 22.72
CA SER A 117 17.84 -1.85 21.69
C SER A 117 18.49 -3.16 22.11
N LEU A 118 18.44 -4.17 21.23
CA LEU A 118 19.08 -5.46 21.46
C LEU A 118 20.61 -5.40 21.39
N ALA A 119 21.21 -4.29 20.93
CA ALA A 119 22.66 -4.10 20.91
C ALA A 119 23.29 -4.23 22.31
N ILE A 120 22.55 -3.84 23.36
CA ILE A 120 22.99 -3.89 24.77
C ILE A 120 22.35 -5.04 25.55
N ALA A 121 21.64 -5.95 24.88
CA ALA A 121 20.95 -7.07 25.52
C ALA A 121 21.93 -8.22 25.89
N PRO A 122 21.54 -9.16 26.78
CA PRO A 122 22.32 -10.35 27.09
C PRO A 122 22.66 -11.17 25.84
N LYS A 123 23.79 -11.90 25.87
CA LYS A 123 24.46 -12.50 24.70
C LYS A 123 23.53 -13.17 23.67
N ASN A 124 22.54 -13.95 24.12
CA ASN A 124 21.64 -14.63 23.17
C ASN A 124 20.67 -13.68 22.46
N ALA A 125 20.14 -12.67 23.16
CA ALA A 125 19.24 -11.67 22.60
C ALA A 125 19.98 -10.69 21.66
N ALA A 126 21.24 -10.37 21.96
CA ALA A 126 22.09 -9.52 21.11
C ALA A 126 22.26 -10.08 19.69
N LYS A 127 22.13 -11.40 19.48
CA LYS A 127 22.16 -12.03 18.16
C LYS A 127 21.03 -11.57 17.24
N PHE A 128 19.92 -11.06 17.79
CA PHE A 128 18.77 -10.59 17.03
C PHE A 128 18.79 -9.08 16.77
N HIS A 129 19.82 -8.37 17.26
CA HIS A 129 20.04 -6.98 16.87
C HIS A 129 20.30 -6.89 15.36
N PHE A 130 19.77 -5.83 14.75
CA PHE A 130 19.98 -5.50 13.34
C PHE A 130 20.10 -3.98 13.19
N GLU A 131 20.81 -3.59 12.15
CA GLU A 131 20.89 -2.21 11.68
C GLU A 131 20.42 -2.16 10.23
N TRP A 132 19.76 -1.08 9.84
CA TRP A 132 19.20 -0.94 8.49
C TRP A 132 20.24 -0.97 7.36
N GLN A 133 21.51 -0.69 7.69
CA GLN A 133 22.63 -0.70 6.74
C GLN A 133 23.27 -2.10 6.60
N ASP A 134 23.00 -3.02 7.52
CA ASP A 134 23.53 -4.39 7.45
C ASP A 134 22.68 -5.26 6.52
N ALA A 135 22.93 -5.10 5.22
CA ALA A 135 22.28 -5.85 4.16
C ALA A 135 22.38 -7.37 4.34
N SER A 136 23.46 -7.87 4.94
CA SER A 136 23.64 -9.31 5.16
C SER A 136 22.72 -9.80 6.27
N LYS A 137 22.63 -9.06 7.39
CA LYS A 137 21.71 -9.38 8.48
C LYS A 137 20.25 -9.29 8.06
N LEU A 138 19.91 -8.30 7.23
CA LEU A 138 18.56 -8.15 6.69
C LEU A 138 18.21 -9.29 5.72
N GLY A 139 19.14 -9.72 4.87
CA GLY A 139 18.99 -10.90 4.02
C GLY A 139 18.76 -12.18 4.84
N PHE A 140 19.53 -12.35 5.92
CA PHE A 140 19.35 -13.47 6.85
C PHE A 140 17.95 -13.49 7.49
N ILE A 141 17.45 -12.33 7.94
CA ILE A 141 16.09 -12.20 8.50
C ILE A 141 15.06 -12.51 7.43
N LEU A 142 15.17 -11.93 6.23
CA LEU A 142 14.28 -12.19 5.09
C LEU A 142 14.19 -13.69 4.79
N GLY A 143 15.33 -14.38 4.71
CA GLY A 143 15.36 -15.80 4.37
C GLY A 143 14.60 -16.68 5.36
N HIS A 144 14.64 -16.37 6.67
CA HIS A 144 13.82 -17.08 7.66
C HIS A 144 12.32 -16.85 7.44
N HIS A 145 11.91 -15.61 7.14
CA HIS A 145 10.50 -15.32 6.87
C HIS A 145 10.00 -16.02 5.60
N LEU A 146 10.82 -16.08 4.55
CA LEU A 146 10.49 -16.82 3.32
C LEU A 146 10.26 -18.31 3.61
N ILE A 147 11.08 -18.93 4.47
CA ILE A 147 10.85 -20.32 4.89
C ILE A 147 9.50 -20.46 5.58
N PHE A 148 9.13 -19.58 6.53
CA PHE A 148 7.82 -19.64 7.19
C PHE A 148 6.65 -19.47 6.20
N LEU A 149 6.78 -18.57 5.22
CA LEU A 149 5.77 -18.42 4.16
C LEU A 149 5.66 -19.68 3.28
N GLY A 150 6.80 -20.29 2.93
CA GLY A 150 6.83 -21.55 2.16
C GLY A 150 6.24 -22.73 2.92
N LEU A 151 6.46 -22.80 4.23
CA LEU A 151 5.79 -23.77 5.12
C LEU A 151 4.28 -23.48 5.21
N GLY A 152 3.86 -22.21 5.24
CA GLY A 152 2.45 -21.82 5.18
C GLY A 152 1.76 -22.30 3.90
N ALA A 153 2.39 -22.11 2.73
CA ALA A 153 1.88 -22.65 1.46
C ALA A 153 1.80 -24.19 1.48
N LEU A 154 2.79 -24.86 2.10
CA LEU A 154 2.78 -26.31 2.27
C LEU A 154 1.62 -26.79 3.16
N LEU A 155 1.24 -26.03 4.19
CA LEU A 155 0.10 -26.38 5.05
C LEU A 155 -1.21 -26.45 4.26
N LEU A 156 -1.41 -25.56 3.26
CA LEU A 156 -2.57 -25.64 2.37
C LEU A 156 -2.53 -26.91 1.51
N VAL A 157 -1.37 -27.26 0.96
CA VAL A 157 -1.18 -28.51 0.20
C VAL A 157 -1.50 -29.71 1.08
N VAL A 158 -0.95 -29.74 2.29
CA VAL A 158 -1.18 -30.81 3.26
C VAL A 158 -2.66 -30.91 3.63
N LYS A 159 -3.35 -29.78 3.82
CA LYS A 159 -4.80 -29.73 4.03
C LYS A 159 -5.56 -30.35 2.86
N ALA A 160 -5.23 -29.96 1.64
CA ALA A 160 -5.90 -30.40 0.41
C ALA A 160 -5.68 -31.90 0.10
N GLN A 161 -4.53 -32.46 0.45
CA GLN A 161 -4.18 -33.83 0.10
C GLN A 161 -4.42 -34.84 1.23
N TYR A 162 -4.32 -34.43 2.50
CA TYR A 162 -4.30 -35.38 3.62
C TYR A 162 -5.32 -35.07 4.72
N PHE A 163 -5.80 -33.83 4.85
CA PHE A 163 -6.74 -33.44 5.92
C PHE A 163 -8.11 -33.03 5.37
N GLY A 164 -8.80 -33.99 4.77
CA GLY A 164 -10.20 -33.85 4.37
C GLY A 164 -10.43 -33.11 3.04
N GLY A 165 -9.41 -32.49 2.45
CA GLY A 165 -9.53 -31.87 1.12
C GLY A 165 -9.91 -30.40 1.14
N LEU A 166 -10.31 -29.88 -0.02
CA LEU A 166 -10.84 -28.53 -0.20
C LEU A 166 -12.23 -28.60 -0.82
N TYR A 167 -13.01 -27.55 -0.67
CA TYR A 167 -14.28 -27.45 -1.39
C TYR A 167 -14.01 -27.19 -2.88
N ASP A 168 -14.63 -27.98 -3.75
CA ASP A 168 -14.60 -27.81 -5.20
C ASP A 168 -15.94 -27.28 -5.71
N ALA A 169 -15.94 -26.07 -6.26
CA ALA A 169 -17.13 -25.41 -6.78
C ALA A 169 -17.75 -26.13 -7.99
N TYR A 170 -16.97 -26.88 -8.77
CA TYR A 170 -17.47 -27.58 -9.96
C TYR A 170 -18.18 -28.90 -9.63
N SER A 171 -17.75 -29.56 -8.56
CA SER A 171 -18.37 -30.80 -8.09
C SER A 171 -19.37 -30.59 -6.94
N ASP A 172 -19.48 -29.35 -6.45
CA ASP A 172 -20.24 -28.96 -5.25
C ASP A 172 -19.99 -29.89 -4.05
N SER A 173 -18.71 -30.21 -3.81
CA SER A 173 -18.33 -31.16 -2.76
C SER A 173 -16.95 -30.86 -2.20
N VAL A 174 -16.71 -31.26 -0.95
CA VAL A 174 -15.34 -31.29 -0.41
C VAL A 174 -14.66 -32.54 -0.90
N ARG A 175 -13.51 -32.38 -1.57
CA ARG A 175 -12.73 -33.50 -2.09
C ARG A 175 -11.24 -33.38 -1.79
N VAL A 176 -10.64 -34.54 -1.57
CA VAL A 176 -9.19 -34.68 -1.45
C VAL A 176 -8.55 -34.57 -2.83
N VAL A 177 -7.49 -33.76 -2.94
CA VAL A 177 -6.74 -33.58 -4.18
C VAL A 177 -5.63 -34.62 -4.25
N THR A 178 -5.88 -35.71 -4.98
CA THR A 178 -4.95 -36.85 -5.05
C THR A 178 -3.84 -36.65 -6.07
N ASN A 179 -4.11 -35.95 -7.17
CA ASN A 179 -3.18 -35.78 -8.30
C ASN A 179 -2.96 -34.30 -8.61
N PRO A 180 -2.25 -33.52 -7.77
CA PRO A 180 -1.96 -32.12 -8.06
C PRO A 180 -1.10 -31.99 -9.32
N THR A 181 -1.27 -30.89 -10.05
CA THR A 181 -0.52 -30.63 -11.30
C THR A 181 0.95 -30.33 -10.99
N LEU A 182 1.82 -31.24 -11.38
CA LEU A 182 3.29 -31.12 -11.21
C LEU A 182 4.03 -30.91 -12.53
N ASP A 183 3.30 -30.71 -13.63
CA ASP A 183 3.91 -30.39 -14.92
C ASP A 183 4.34 -28.91 -14.94
N PRO A 184 5.66 -28.59 -15.07
CA PRO A 184 6.13 -27.22 -15.08
C PRO A 184 5.60 -26.40 -16.26
N ALA A 185 5.32 -27.03 -17.40
CA ALA A 185 4.84 -26.32 -18.58
C ALA A 185 3.42 -25.78 -18.34
N THR A 186 2.55 -26.60 -17.76
CA THR A 186 1.18 -26.20 -17.35
C THR A 186 1.21 -25.05 -16.36
N ILE A 187 2.00 -25.15 -15.28
CA ILE A 187 2.10 -24.07 -14.28
C ILE A 187 2.69 -22.79 -14.87
N TRP A 188 3.66 -22.89 -15.78
CA TRP A 188 4.27 -21.74 -16.44
C TRP A 188 3.32 -21.05 -17.42
N ASP A 189 2.33 -21.76 -17.97
CA ASP A 189 1.36 -21.20 -18.91
C ASP A 189 0.45 -20.13 -18.25
N TYR A 190 0.12 -20.33 -16.98
CA TYR A 190 -0.69 -19.40 -16.18
C TYR A 190 -0.14 -17.97 -16.09
N ARG A 191 1.13 -17.72 -16.47
CA ARG A 191 1.70 -16.36 -16.50
C ARG A 191 0.93 -15.37 -17.40
N THR A 192 0.19 -15.87 -18.40
CA THR A 192 -0.60 -15.03 -19.33
C THR A 192 -2.07 -14.88 -18.90
N HIS A 193 -2.54 -15.75 -18.01
CA HIS A 193 -3.93 -15.85 -17.56
C HIS A 193 -3.98 -16.21 -16.07
N LEU A 194 -3.24 -15.42 -15.27
CA LEU A 194 -2.94 -15.70 -13.85
C LEU A 194 -4.18 -16.01 -13.01
N PHE A 195 -5.33 -15.45 -13.37
CA PHE A 195 -6.56 -15.50 -12.60
C PHE A 195 -7.56 -16.56 -13.09
N ASP A 196 -7.24 -17.31 -14.14
CA ASP A 196 -8.13 -18.30 -14.75
C ASP A 196 -7.88 -19.72 -14.22
N VAL A 197 -7.61 -19.87 -12.92
CA VAL A 197 -7.39 -21.19 -12.29
C VAL A 197 -8.75 -21.88 -12.11
N ARG A 198 -8.99 -22.95 -12.89
CA ARG A 198 -10.29 -23.65 -12.94
C ARG A 198 -10.25 -25.08 -12.38
N SER A 199 -9.16 -25.50 -11.75
CA SER A 199 -9.05 -26.83 -11.12
C SER A 199 -8.35 -26.76 -9.77
N LEU A 200 -8.76 -27.61 -8.82
CA LEU A 200 -8.05 -27.73 -7.54
C LEU A 200 -6.66 -28.36 -7.72
N GLU A 201 -6.48 -29.19 -8.75
CA GLU A 201 -5.20 -29.79 -9.10
C GLU A 201 -4.16 -28.73 -9.43
N ASP A 202 -4.52 -27.71 -10.22
CA ASP A 202 -3.65 -26.59 -10.56
C ASP A 202 -3.47 -25.64 -9.38
N LEU A 203 -4.53 -25.39 -8.61
CA LEU A 203 -4.45 -24.58 -7.38
C LEU A 203 -3.42 -25.19 -6.40
N VAL A 204 -3.57 -26.47 -6.07
CA VAL A 204 -2.68 -27.17 -5.14
C VAL A 204 -1.29 -27.36 -5.76
N GLY A 205 -1.21 -27.70 -7.05
CA GLY A 205 0.03 -27.79 -7.80
C GLY A 205 0.84 -26.50 -7.74
N GLY A 206 0.21 -25.36 -8.03
CA GLY A 206 0.82 -24.04 -7.93
C GLY A 206 1.36 -23.74 -6.52
N HIS A 207 0.62 -24.10 -5.47
CA HIS A 207 1.09 -23.92 -4.09
C HIS A 207 2.29 -24.82 -3.73
N ILE A 208 2.42 -26.00 -4.34
CA ILE A 208 3.65 -26.83 -4.23
C ILE A 208 4.84 -26.08 -4.81
N TYR A 209 4.70 -25.50 -6.02
CA TYR A 209 5.77 -24.70 -6.64
C TYR A 209 6.13 -23.48 -5.79
N VAL A 210 5.14 -22.75 -5.29
CA VAL A 210 5.36 -21.59 -4.42
C VAL A 210 6.07 -22.00 -3.13
N SER A 211 5.66 -23.12 -2.50
CA SER A 211 6.30 -23.63 -1.30
C SER A 211 7.78 -23.96 -1.52
N ILE A 212 8.09 -24.71 -2.59
CA ILE A 212 9.47 -25.06 -2.95
C ILE A 212 10.28 -23.80 -3.23
N LEU A 213 9.74 -22.86 -4.00
CA LEU A 213 10.41 -21.61 -4.36
C LEU A 213 10.73 -20.76 -3.13
N LEU A 214 9.78 -20.63 -2.20
CA LEU A 214 9.96 -19.83 -0.98
C LEU A 214 10.94 -20.48 0.00
N ILE A 215 10.90 -21.81 0.17
CA ILE A 215 11.85 -22.52 1.03
C ILE A 215 13.27 -22.48 0.44
N ALA A 216 13.41 -22.77 -0.85
CA ALA A 216 14.70 -22.72 -1.54
C ALA A 216 15.27 -21.30 -1.58
N GLY A 217 14.43 -20.31 -1.90
CA GLY A 217 14.79 -18.89 -1.86
C GLY A 217 15.13 -18.42 -0.44
N GLY A 218 14.42 -18.91 0.57
CA GLY A 218 14.71 -18.62 1.96
C GLY A 218 16.07 -19.17 2.41
N ALA A 219 16.38 -20.42 2.07
CA ALA A 219 17.69 -21.01 2.30
C ALA A 219 18.79 -20.24 1.57
N TRP A 220 18.56 -19.86 0.32
CA TRP A 220 19.48 -19.01 -0.46
C TRP A 220 19.76 -17.67 0.23
N HIS A 221 18.72 -16.96 0.68
CA HIS A 221 18.86 -15.65 1.35
C HIS A 221 19.53 -15.73 2.73
N ILE A 222 19.48 -16.89 3.39
CA ILE A 222 20.24 -17.15 4.63
C ILE A 222 21.74 -17.34 4.33
N LEU A 223 22.06 -18.06 3.26
CA LEU A 223 23.42 -18.49 2.94
C LEU A 223 24.21 -17.46 2.13
N VAL A 224 23.54 -16.68 1.28
CA VAL A 224 24.18 -15.79 0.31
C VAL A 224 23.84 -14.33 0.64
N PRO A 225 24.84 -13.51 1.02
CA PRO A 225 24.60 -12.09 1.26
C PRO A 225 24.29 -11.35 -0.05
N PRO A 226 23.60 -10.19 -0.02
CA PRO A 226 23.25 -9.45 -1.21
C PRO A 226 24.48 -9.09 -2.06
N PHE A 227 24.39 -9.32 -3.36
CA PHE A 227 25.45 -8.98 -4.31
C PHE A 227 25.74 -7.48 -4.36
N GLY A 228 26.95 -7.11 -4.78
CA GLY A 228 27.36 -5.70 -4.87
C GLY A 228 26.46 -4.84 -5.76
N TRP A 229 25.93 -5.41 -6.84
CA TRP A 229 24.98 -4.69 -7.70
C TRP A 229 23.65 -4.43 -6.99
N VAL A 230 23.14 -5.37 -6.18
CA VAL A 230 21.92 -5.17 -5.37
C VAL A 230 22.13 -4.02 -4.39
N LYS A 231 23.28 -4.00 -3.69
CA LYS A 231 23.67 -2.91 -2.78
C LYS A 231 23.79 -1.55 -3.46
N ARG A 232 23.99 -1.51 -4.78
CA ARG A 232 24.11 -0.27 -5.57
C ARG A 232 22.75 0.27 -6.03
N PHE A 233 21.77 -0.60 -6.28
CA PHE A 233 20.47 -0.21 -6.82
C PHE A 233 19.37 -0.08 -5.75
N PHE A 234 19.47 -0.83 -4.65
CA PHE A 234 18.46 -0.81 -3.59
C PHE A 234 18.89 0.05 -2.41
N PHE A 235 17.91 0.68 -1.76
CA PHE A 235 18.09 1.50 -0.57
C PHE A 235 17.99 0.64 0.69
N PHE A 236 19.12 0.41 1.34
CA PHE A 236 19.19 -0.26 2.64
C PHE A 236 18.93 0.76 3.76
N SER A 237 17.65 1.09 3.95
CA SER A 237 17.18 1.98 5.01
C SER A 237 15.77 1.58 5.45
N GLY A 238 15.33 2.01 6.64
CA GLY A 238 13.96 1.75 7.11
C GLY A 238 12.89 2.15 6.10
N ASP A 239 12.93 3.37 5.58
CA ASP A 239 11.99 3.84 4.53
C ASP A 239 12.12 3.04 3.23
N GLY A 240 13.34 2.69 2.81
CA GLY A 240 13.57 1.91 1.60
C GLY A 240 12.92 0.52 1.67
N ILE A 241 13.25 -0.24 2.72
CA ILE A 241 12.74 -1.61 2.93
C ILE A 241 11.24 -1.61 3.17
N LEU A 242 10.73 -0.64 3.93
CA LEU A 242 9.29 -0.43 4.11
C LEU A 242 8.60 -0.16 2.76
N SER A 243 9.17 0.71 1.92
CA SER A 243 8.58 1.04 0.62
C SER A 243 8.45 -0.19 -0.30
N TYR A 244 9.48 -1.04 -0.37
CA TYR A 244 9.43 -2.28 -1.16
C TYR A 244 8.34 -3.22 -0.66
N SER A 245 8.18 -3.33 0.66
CA SER A 245 7.14 -4.16 1.28
C SER A 245 5.74 -3.59 1.02
N LEU A 246 5.58 -2.26 1.05
CA LEU A 246 4.32 -1.57 0.73
C LEU A 246 3.91 -1.74 -0.73
N PHE A 247 4.87 -1.70 -1.66
CA PHE A 247 4.60 -2.04 -3.06
C PHE A 247 4.21 -3.52 -3.22
N GLY A 248 4.90 -4.42 -2.52
CA GLY A 248 4.58 -5.85 -2.52
C GLY A 248 3.15 -6.14 -2.04
N ILE A 249 2.74 -5.58 -0.89
CA ILE A 249 1.38 -5.79 -0.37
C ILE A 249 0.31 -5.09 -1.22
N ALA A 250 0.63 -3.97 -1.87
CA ALA A 250 -0.28 -3.33 -2.82
C ALA A 250 -0.55 -4.24 -4.03
N ILE A 251 0.49 -4.82 -4.62
CA ILE A 251 0.33 -5.78 -5.73
C ILE A 251 -0.49 -6.99 -5.27
N ALA A 252 -0.18 -7.56 -4.10
CA ALA A 252 -0.93 -8.67 -3.54
C ALA A 252 -2.40 -8.31 -3.28
N GLY A 253 -2.69 -7.11 -2.77
CA GLY A 253 -4.04 -6.64 -2.52
C GLY A 253 -4.85 -6.40 -3.79
N PHE A 254 -4.24 -5.88 -4.86
CA PHE A 254 -4.89 -5.77 -6.17
C PHE A 254 -5.17 -7.16 -6.78
N ALA A 255 -4.21 -8.08 -6.68
CA ALA A 255 -4.40 -9.46 -7.14
C ALA A 255 -5.50 -10.18 -6.35
N ALA A 256 -5.52 -10.06 -5.02
CA ALA A 256 -6.55 -10.63 -4.15
C ALA A 256 -7.94 -10.03 -4.44
N SER A 257 -8.01 -8.72 -4.66
CA SER A 257 -9.24 -8.05 -5.07
C SER A 257 -9.78 -8.59 -6.39
N TYR A 258 -8.90 -8.79 -7.39
CA TYR A 258 -9.27 -9.35 -8.69
C TYR A 258 -9.73 -10.81 -8.57
N TYR A 259 -8.98 -11.67 -7.87
CA TYR A 259 -9.37 -13.06 -7.58
C TYR A 259 -10.74 -13.10 -6.88
N CYS A 260 -10.93 -12.32 -5.82
CA CYS A 260 -12.20 -12.25 -5.11
C CYS A 260 -13.35 -11.81 -6.04
N GLY A 261 -13.10 -10.86 -6.95
CA GLY A 261 -14.12 -10.36 -7.86
C GLY A 261 -14.60 -11.38 -8.88
N PHE A 262 -13.67 -12.14 -9.48
CA PHE A 262 -13.94 -12.90 -10.71
C PHE A 262 -13.74 -14.42 -10.62
N ASP A 263 -12.93 -14.90 -9.68
CA ASP A 263 -12.71 -16.33 -9.55
C ASP A 263 -13.89 -17.01 -8.85
N SER A 264 -14.28 -18.16 -9.39
CA SER A 264 -15.39 -18.98 -8.89
C SER A 264 -14.90 -20.28 -8.24
N LEU A 265 -13.60 -20.60 -8.33
CA LEU A 265 -13.02 -21.75 -7.66
C LEU A 265 -12.57 -21.41 -6.23
N SER A 266 -11.65 -20.45 -6.08
CA SER A 266 -11.09 -20.03 -4.79
C SER A 266 -12.05 -19.12 -4.01
N TYR A 267 -13.01 -18.53 -4.71
CA TYR A 267 -14.15 -17.84 -4.11
C TYR A 267 -15.44 -18.43 -4.70
N PRO A 268 -15.94 -19.57 -4.18
CA PRO A 268 -17.16 -20.19 -4.68
C PRO A 268 -18.38 -19.28 -4.60
N GLU A 269 -19.18 -19.23 -5.66
CA GLU A 269 -20.41 -18.42 -5.68
C GLU A 269 -21.41 -18.83 -4.59
N LYS A 270 -21.42 -20.11 -4.23
CA LYS A 270 -22.21 -20.65 -3.10
C LYS A 270 -21.96 -19.91 -1.79
N PHE A 271 -20.71 -19.51 -1.53
CA PHE A 271 -20.31 -18.90 -0.25
C PHE A 271 -20.16 -17.39 -0.31
N TYR A 272 -19.75 -16.85 -1.46
CA TYR A 272 -19.44 -15.41 -1.62
C TYR A 272 -20.47 -14.64 -2.47
N GLY A 273 -21.35 -15.36 -3.18
CA GLY A 273 -22.29 -14.80 -4.14
C GLY A 273 -21.72 -14.76 -5.56
N PRO A 274 -22.53 -14.35 -6.55
CA PRO A 274 -22.13 -14.31 -7.96
C PRO A 274 -20.86 -13.51 -8.21
N THR A 275 -20.13 -13.82 -9.28
CA THR A 275 -18.99 -13.02 -9.73
C THR A 275 -19.39 -11.58 -10.04
N LEU A 276 -18.43 -10.67 -9.95
CA LEU A 276 -18.66 -9.22 -10.05
C LEU A 276 -18.32 -8.69 -11.44
N GLU A 277 -18.80 -7.48 -11.71
CA GLU A 277 -18.40 -6.66 -12.84
C GLU A 277 -17.53 -5.49 -12.33
N LEU A 278 -16.47 -5.15 -13.06
CA LEU A 278 -15.62 -4.01 -12.73
C LEU A 278 -16.09 -2.76 -13.47
N HIS A 279 -16.55 -1.77 -12.72
CA HIS A 279 -16.92 -0.47 -13.26
C HIS A 279 -15.75 0.50 -13.12
N SER A 280 -15.04 0.76 -14.23
CA SER A 280 -13.87 1.64 -14.30
C SER A 280 -14.23 3.13 -14.46
N SER A 281 -15.21 3.61 -13.68
CA SER A 281 -15.52 5.05 -13.63
C SER A 281 -14.46 5.83 -12.84
N LEU A 282 -14.75 7.03 -12.35
CA LEU A 282 -13.81 7.88 -11.59
C LEU A 282 -13.11 7.11 -10.45
N LEU A 283 -13.86 6.24 -9.76
CA LEU A 283 -13.34 5.29 -8.79
C LEU A 283 -13.65 3.88 -9.28
N PRO A 284 -12.63 3.08 -9.65
CA PRO A 284 -12.83 1.68 -10.01
C PRO A 284 -13.48 0.93 -8.85
N ARG A 285 -14.58 0.25 -9.13
CA ARG A 285 -15.32 -0.51 -8.13
C ARG A 285 -15.91 -1.77 -8.71
N TYR A 286 -16.01 -2.80 -7.88
CA TYR A 286 -16.69 -4.04 -8.24
C TYR A 286 -18.16 -3.96 -7.84
N VAL A 287 -19.05 -4.31 -8.75
CA VAL A 287 -20.50 -4.34 -8.54
C VAL A 287 -21.06 -5.71 -8.89
N GLY A 288 -22.14 -6.12 -8.22
CA GLY A 288 -22.87 -7.31 -8.62
C GLY A 288 -23.71 -7.06 -9.88
N ALA A 289 -23.89 -8.09 -10.71
CA ALA A 289 -24.73 -8.03 -11.92
C ALA A 289 -26.22 -7.78 -11.65
N GLN A 290 -26.66 -7.95 -10.39
CA GLN A 290 -28.00 -7.63 -9.93
C GLN A 290 -27.91 -6.61 -8.78
N PRO A 291 -28.88 -5.69 -8.61
CA PRO A 291 -28.96 -4.83 -7.44
C PRO A 291 -29.09 -5.73 -6.21
N THR A 292 -27.98 -5.95 -5.50
CA THR A 292 -27.88 -6.95 -4.44
C THR A 292 -28.67 -6.50 -3.22
N LEU A 293 -29.47 -7.44 -2.70
CA LEU A 293 -30.17 -7.52 -1.41
C LEU A 293 -30.99 -6.28 -1.02
N SER A 294 -32.19 -6.50 -0.48
CA SER A 294 -33.02 -5.41 0.08
C SER A 294 -32.25 -4.54 1.09
N ASP A 295 -31.21 -5.09 1.72
CA ASP A 295 -30.50 -4.49 2.85
C ASP A 295 -28.94 -4.55 2.78
N GLY A 296 -28.30 -4.73 1.62
CA GLY A 296 -26.82 -4.63 1.59
C GLY A 296 -26.05 -5.21 0.40
N TYR A 297 -24.73 -5.35 0.58
CA TYR A 297 -23.82 -5.92 -0.42
C TYR A 297 -23.42 -7.35 -0.06
N THR A 298 -23.13 -8.17 -1.07
CA THR A 298 -22.62 -9.53 -0.83
C THR A 298 -21.23 -9.50 -0.21
N SER A 299 -20.85 -10.58 0.46
CA SER A 299 -19.50 -10.76 1.01
C SER A 299 -18.41 -10.57 -0.04
N ARG A 300 -18.63 -11.02 -1.29
CA ARG A 300 -17.71 -10.79 -2.41
C ARG A 300 -17.50 -9.32 -2.71
N VAL A 301 -18.58 -8.53 -2.78
CA VAL A 301 -18.51 -7.09 -3.06
C VAL A 301 -17.71 -6.37 -1.97
N TRP A 302 -17.95 -6.70 -0.70
CA TRP A 302 -17.19 -6.13 0.41
C TRP A 302 -15.70 -6.45 0.32
N LEU A 303 -15.36 -7.73 0.19
CA LEU A 303 -13.96 -8.19 0.14
C LEU A 303 -13.21 -7.60 -1.06
N ALA A 304 -13.79 -7.67 -2.27
CA ALA A 304 -13.14 -7.19 -3.48
C ALA A 304 -12.86 -5.67 -3.43
N ASN A 305 -13.85 -4.86 -3.04
CA ASN A 305 -13.69 -3.40 -2.97
C ASN A 305 -12.79 -2.97 -1.82
N ALA A 306 -12.96 -3.53 -0.62
CA ALA A 306 -12.13 -3.17 0.54
C ALA A 306 -10.65 -3.44 0.26
N HIS A 307 -10.32 -4.61 -0.29
CA HIS A 307 -8.93 -4.93 -0.66
C HIS A 307 -8.41 -4.05 -1.78
N PHE A 308 -9.25 -3.69 -2.77
CA PHE A 308 -8.85 -2.76 -3.83
C PHE A 308 -8.42 -1.40 -3.28
N TYR A 309 -9.25 -0.79 -2.43
CA TYR A 309 -8.97 0.54 -1.88
C TYR A 309 -7.83 0.51 -0.86
N LEU A 310 -7.73 -0.54 -0.03
CA LEU A 310 -6.56 -0.73 0.85
C LEU A 310 -5.27 -0.87 0.04
N ALA A 311 -5.28 -1.67 -1.03
CA ALA A 311 -4.14 -1.83 -1.93
C ALA A 311 -3.74 -0.50 -2.59
N PHE A 312 -4.72 0.31 -2.99
CA PHE A 312 -4.50 1.66 -3.48
C PHE A 312 -3.76 2.50 -2.42
N PHE A 313 -4.27 2.61 -1.19
CA PHE A 313 -3.59 3.39 -0.15
C PHE A 313 -2.22 2.83 0.24
N PHE A 314 -2.01 1.51 0.21
CA PHE A 314 -0.68 0.92 0.37
C PHE A 314 0.28 1.31 -0.75
N LEU A 315 -0.20 1.40 -2.00
CA LEU A 315 0.60 1.89 -3.13
C LEU A 315 1.04 3.35 -2.88
N GLN A 316 0.14 4.22 -2.43
CA GLN A 316 0.53 5.60 -2.08
C GLN A 316 1.51 5.65 -0.90
N GLY A 317 1.32 4.80 0.12
CA GLY A 317 2.28 4.66 1.21
C GLY A 317 3.67 4.24 0.71
N GLY A 318 3.72 3.28 -0.21
CA GLY A 318 4.96 2.86 -0.87
C GLY A 318 5.64 4.00 -1.61
N LEU A 319 4.88 4.77 -2.41
CA LEU A 319 5.40 5.94 -3.13
C LEU A 319 5.94 7.00 -2.18
N TRP A 320 5.21 7.28 -1.09
CA TRP A 320 5.62 8.22 -0.06
C TRP A 320 6.95 7.85 0.59
N HIS A 321 7.08 6.61 1.09
CA HIS A 321 8.31 6.15 1.74
C HIS A 321 9.47 6.00 0.75
N PHE A 322 9.20 5.61 -0.50
CA PHE A 322 10.22 5.52 -1.53
C PHE A 322 10.83 6.90 -1.84
N GLN A 323 9.99 7.93 -2.01
CA GLN A 323 10.46 9.30 -2.23
C GLN A 323 11.35 9.79 -1.08
N ARG A 324 10.96 9.49 0.17
CA ARG A 324 11.78 9.79 1.36
C ARG A 324 13.11 9.05 1.37
N ALA A 325 13.12 7.77 0.96
CA ALA A 325 14.34 6.99 0.84
C ALA A 325 15.31 7.55 -0.21
N VAL A 326 14.78 8.11 -1.30
CA VAL A 326 15.56 8.79 -2.36
C VAL A 326 16.10 10.16 -1.89
N GLY A 327 15.54 10.75 -0.82
CA GLY A 327 15.95 12.03 -0.27
C GLY A 327 15.07 13.22 -0.68
N PHE A 328 13.83 12.97 -1.10
CA PHE A 328 12.87 14.03 -1.39
C PHE A 328 12.39 14.70 -0.10
N ASP A 329 12.65 16.00 0.05
CA ASP A 329 12.18 16.80 1.19
C ASP A 329 10.87 17.52 0.86
N ILE A 330 9.78 17.01 1.44
CA ILE A 330 8.42 17.54 1.28
C ILE A 330 8.28 18.89 1.96
N SER A 331 9.04 19.15 3.04
CA SER A 331 9.01 20.42 3.75
C SER A 331 9.49 21.54 2.84
N SER A 332 10.54 21.29 2.07
CA SER A 332 10.99 22.22 1.03
C SER A 332 9.91 22.48 -0.03
N LEU A 333 9.22 21.44 -0.51
CA LEU A 333 8.12 21.61 -1.47
C LEU A 333 6.97 22.43 -0.88
N LEU A 334 6.57 22.13 0.36
CA LEU A 334 5.49 22.84 1.03
C LEU A 334 5.85 24.31 1.29
N ASN A 335 7.09 24.57 1.73
CA ASN A 335 7.61 25.92 1.92
C ASN A 335 7.64 26.69 0.60
N ASN A 336 8.10 26.07 -0.48
CA ASN A 336 8.09 26.67 -1.82
C ASN A 336 6.66 26.96 -2.29
N TRP A 337 5.72 26.05 -2.05
CA TRP A 337 4.31 26.27 -2.39
C TRP A 337 3.68 27.41 -1.58
N GLN A 338 3.94 27.46 -0.27
CA GLN A 338 3.48 28.53 0.60
C GLN A 338 4.07 29.88 0.16
N GLN A 339 5.36 29.92 -0.11
CA GLN A 339 6.04 31.11 -0.62
C GLN A 339 5.44 31.55 -1.96
N ASN A 340 5.23 30.62 -2.90
CA ASN A 340 4.60 30.91 -4.19
C ASN A 340 3.17 31.45 -4.02
N ARG A 341 2.40 30.95 -3.04
CA ARG A 341 1.07 31.49 -2.73
C ARG A 341 1.12 32.90 -2.16
N VAL A 342 2.07 33.19 -1.27
CA VAL A 342 2.28 34.54 -0.73
C VAL A 342 2.67 35.50 -1.87
N THR A 343 3.64 35.11 -2.71
CA THR A 343 4.08 35.91 -3.86
C THR A 343 2.95 36.14 -4.86
N ALA A 344 2.11 35.13 -5.15
CA ALA A 344 0.95 35.29 -6.05
C ALA A 344 -0.15 36.18 -5.45
N ASN A 345 -0.35 36.14 -4.13
CA ASN A 345 -1.29 37.03 -3.44
C ASN A 345 -0.79 38.48 -3.40
N GLU A 346 0.51 38.70 -3.19
CA GLU A 346 1.13 40.02 -3.16
C GLU A 346 1.24 40.65 -4.55
N ASN A 347 1.35 39.82 -5.60
CA ASN A 347 1.43 40.24 -7.00
C ASN A 347 0.44 39.42 -7.85
N PRO A 348 -0.86 39.75 -7.85
CA PRO A 348 -1.88 39.00 -8.59
C PRO A 348 -1.65 38.96 -10.11
N VAL A 349 -0.83 39.88 -10.65
CA VAL A 349 -0.43 39.90 -12.06
C VAL A 349 0.51 38.72 -12.41
N LEU A 350 1.28 38.17 -11.46
CA LEU A 350 2.15 37.01 -11.70
C LEU A 350 1.38 35.72 -12.01
N ALA A 351 0.18 35.55 -11.46
CA ALA A 351 -0.67 34.38 -11.76
C ALA A 351 -1.22 34.39 -13.20
N TYR A 352 -1.28 35.57 -13.82
CA TYR A 352 -1.76 35.77 -15.20
C TYR A 352 -0.65 36.15 -16.18
N GLN A 353 0.59 36.28 -15.71
CA GLN A 353 1.74 36.31 -16.60
C GLN A 353 1.94 34.90 -17.14
N SER A 354 1.49 34.67 -18.37
CA SER A 354 1.96 33.55 -19.17
C SER A 354 3.47 33.47 -19.01
N PRO A 355 4.04 32.31 -18.64
CA PRO A 355 5.49 32.16 -18.71
C PRO A 355 5.86 32.55 -20.13
N THR A 356 6.73 33.55 -20.21
CA THR A 356 7.21 34.25 -21.38
C THR A 356 7.00 33.41 -22.64
N LEU A 357 6.36 33.97 -23.67
CA LEU A 357 6.43 33.46 -25.05
C LEU A 357 7.84 32.91 -25.27
N VAL A 358 7.99 31.59 -25.17
CA VAL A 358 9.25 30.94 -25.48
C VAL A 358 9.30 31.06 -26.99
N GLN A 359 9.89 32.15 -27.47
CA GLN A 359 10.34 32.18 -28.85
C GLN A 359 11.27 30.98 -28.99
N PRO A 360 11.01 30.04 -29.89
CA PRO A 360 11.93 28.95 -30.14
C PRO A 360 13.26 29.60 -30.54
N GLN A 361 14.25 29.56 -29.66
CA GLN A 361 15.61 29.80 -30.09
C GLN A 361 15.94 28.67 -31.05
N SER A 362 16.01 29.01 -32.33
CA SER A 362 16.63 28.18 -33.35
C SER A 362 18.05 27.86 -32.87
N ALA A 363 18.23 26.70 -32.25
CA ALA A 363 19.54 26.12 -32.06
C ALA A 363 20.03 25.65 -33.43
N SER A 364 20.62 26.57 -34.19
CA SER A 364 21.40 26.27 -35.38
C SER A 364 22.66 25.50 -34.94
N GLY A 365 22.50 24.21 -34.66
CA GLY A 365 23.59 23.37 -34.16
C GLY A 365 23.23 21.93 -33.74
N LEU A 366 21.96 21.52 -33.75
CA LEU A 366 21.56 20.12 -33.52
C LEU A 366 20.84 19.57 -34.75
N GLY A 367 21.63 19.19 -35.75
CA GLY A 367 21.16 18.38 -36.86
C GLY A 367 20.86 16.97 -36.35
N TYR A 368 19.59 16.69 -36.05
CA TYR A 368 19.10 15.31 -36.13
C TYR A 368 19.11 14.93 -37.61
N GLY A 369 19.99 14.02 -38.01
CA GLY A 369 19.92 13.40 -39.32
C GLY A 369 18.61 12.63 -39.43
N MET A 370 17.67 13.14 -40.23
CA MET A 370 16.53 12.36 -40.71
C MET A 370 17.06 11.14 -41.47
N PRO A 371 16.56 9.91 -41.23
CA PRO A 371 16.83 8.81 -42.13
C PRO A 371 16.24 9.15 -43.50
N ASP A 372 17.04 8.94 -44.54
CA ASP A 372 16.72 9.23 -45.92
C ASP A 372 15.47 8.44 -46.37
N LEU A 373 14.34 9.14 -46.53
CA LEU A 373 13.03 8.60 -46.91
C LEU A 373 12.97 8.12 -48.38
N ALA A 374 14.09 8.12 -49.10
CA ALA A 374 14.17 7.76 -50.51
C ALA A 374 14.18 6.24 -50.82
N LYS A 375 14.03 5.36 -49.82
CA LYS A 375 13.99 3.90 -50.04
C LYS A 375 12.85 3.21 -49.31
N LEU A 376 11.63 3.40 -49.77
CA LEU A 376 10.54 2.43 -49.57
C LEU A 376 9.69 2.38 -50.85
N ILE A 377 9.93 1.34 -51.64
CA ILE A 377 9.14 0.93 -52.80
C ILE A 377 7.81 0.34 -52.28
N PRO A 378 6.64 0.70 -52.83
CA PRO A 378 5.35 0.25 -52.33
C PRO A 378 5.00 -1.14 -52.87
N ALA A 379 4.53 -2.03 -52.00
CA ALA A 379 3.83 -3.24 -52.41
C ALA A 379 2.34 -3.10 -52.02
N PHE A 380 1.51 -2.80 -53.03
CA PHE A 380 0.08 -3.15 -53.23
C PHE A 380 -0.81 -3.29 -51.96
N GLY A 381 -1.91 -2.56 -51.73
CA GLY A 381 -2.83 -1.83 -52.60
C GLY A 381 -4.25 -2.43 -52.48
N VAL A 382 -5.13 -1.87 -51.63
CA VAL A 382 -6.60 -1.95 -51.77
C VAL A 382 -7.23 -0.64 -51.28
N SER A 383 -8.07 -0.08 -52.13
CA SER A 383 -8.85 1.16 -52.04
C SER A 383 -9.99 1.12 -51.02
N GLN A 384 -10.24 2.25 -50.32
CA GLN A 384 -11.56 2.56 -49.74
C GLN A 384 -12.04 3.94 -50.25
N PRO A 385 -13.37 4.15 -50.46
CA PRO A 385 -13.90 5.29 -51.17
C PRO A 385 -13.99 6.54 -50.29
N SER A 386 -13.91 7.69 -50.95
CA SER A 386 -14.06 9.04 -50.42
C SER A 386 -15.41 9.29 -49.75
N GLU A 387 -15.40 9.73 -48.49
CA GLU A 387 -16.37 10.70 -48.00
C GLU A 387 -15.67 11.77 -47.16
N ASP A 388 -15.66 12.98 -47.71
CA ASP A 388 -15.25 14.21 -47.07
C ASP A 388 -16.17 14.54 -45.88
N ALA A 389 -15.63 14.49 -44.66
CA ALA A 389 -16.25 15.16 -43.51
C ALA A 389 -15.17 15.61 -42.50
N PHE A 390 -14.18 16.37 -42.96
CA PHE A 390 -13.31 17.14 -42.08
C PHE A 390 -13.99 18.47 -41.71
N TYR A 391 -14.33 18.57 -40.43
CA TYR A 391 -14.22 19.76 -39.58
C TYR A 391 -14.21 21.13 -40.30
N GLN A 392 -15.36 21.80 -40.38
CA GLN A 392 -15.44 23.19 -40.82
C GLN A 392 -15.06 24.15 -39.67
N PRO A 393 -14.14 25.12 -39.88
CA PRO A 393 -13.88 26.17 -38.91
C PRO A 393 -15.07 27.14 -38.87
N VAL A 394 -15.63 27.36 -37.68
CA VAL A 394 -16.77 28.28 -37.48
C VAL A 394 -16.35 29.71 -37.85
N ARG A 395 -17.01 30.25 -38.88
CA ARG A 395 -16.96 31.67 -39.27
C ARG A 395 -17.63 32.51 -38.19
N GLY A 396 -16.97 33.60 -37.79
CA GLY A 396 -17.41 34.48 -36.72
C GLY A 396 -18.80 35.10 -36.96
N SER A 397 -19.70 34.84 -36.03
CA SER A 397 -20.95 35.58 -35.83
C SER A 397 -20.87 36.37 -34.52
N SER A 398 -21.30 37.63 -34.58
CA SER A 398 -21.32 38.65 -33.53
C SER A 398 -21.76 38.16 -32.15
N ARG A 399 -21.07 38.63 -31.11
CA ARG A 399 -21.38 38.39 -29.68
C ARG A 399 -22.79 38.91 -29.32
N PRO A 400 -23.65 38.11 -28.67
CA PRO A 400 -24.84 38.64 -28.01
C PRO A 400 -24.46 39.30 -26.67
N ASP A 401 -24.95 40.52 -26.48
CA ASP A 401 -24.88 41.30 -25.26
C ASP A 401 -25.65 40.59 -24.14
N LEU A 402 -24.97 40.24 -23.04
CA LEU A 402 -25.50 39.43 -21.94
C LEU A 402 -26.38 40.21 -20.95
N THR A 403 -26.84 41.41 -21.32
CA THR A 403 -27.53 42.34 -20.40
C THR A 403 -29.05 42.36 -20.52
N THR A 404 -29.69 41.52 -21.35
CA THR A 404 -31.15 41.51 -21.46
C THR A 404 -31.75 40.11 -21.63
N ILE A 405 -32.03 39.44 -20.51
CA ILE A 405 -33.05 38.39 -20.45
C ILE A 405 -34.01 38.73 -19.30
N ASN A 406 -35.26 39.02 -19.65
CA ASN A 406 -36.42 39.09 -18.75
C ASN A 406 -36.44 40.14 -17.63
N GLY A 407 -35.98 41.37 -17.89
CA GLY A 407 -36.50 42.59 -17.22
C GLY A 407 -36.53 42.61 -15.68
N LEU A 408 -35.68 41.81 -15.02
CA LEU A 408 -35.63 41.67 -13.56
C LEU A 408 -34.19 41.83 -13.09
N GLU A 409 -33.87 43.04 -12.68
CA GLU A 409 -32.59 43.42 -12.08
C GLU A 409 -32.60 43.02 -10.59
N LYS A 410 -32.23 41.77 -10.28
CA LYS A 410 -31.92 41.35 -8.91
C LYS A 410 -30.72 40.42 -8.87
N THR A 411 -29.56 41.01 -8.62
CA THR A 411 -28.31 40.35 -8.24
C THR A 411 -28.49 39.70 -6.87
N LEU A 412 -28.42 38.37 -6.84
CA LEU A 412 -28.36 37.56 -5.62
C LEU A 412 -26.92 37.57 -5.09
N TYR A 413 -26.74 38.05 -3.86
CA TYR A 413 -25.55 37.99 -3.00
C TYR A 413 -24.32 38.80 -3.44
N GLN A 414 -24.30 40.06 -2.99
CA GLN A 414 -23.10 40.86 -2.83
C GLN A 414 -22.47 40.52 -1.47
N THR A 415 -21.40 39.72 -1.45
CA THR A 415 -20.65 39.46 -0.20
C THR A 415 -19.63 40.58 0.00
N THR A 416 -19.90 41.48 0.94
CA THR A 416 -18.97 42.53 1.36
C THR A 416 -17.87 41.91 2.23
N TYR A 417 -16.66 41.75 1.70
CA TYR A 417 -15.50 41.31 2.46
C TYR A 417 -14.91 42.51 3.20
N GLN A 418 -15.02 42.55 4.52
CA GLN A 418 -14.28 43.50 5.35
C GLN A 418 -12.93 42.89 5.72
N PRO A 419 -11.79 43.52 5.39
CA PRO A 419 -10.48 43.01 5.77
C PRO A 419 -10.26 43.27 7.26
N GLN A 420 -10.46 42.25 8.09
CA GLN A 420 -10.04 42.30 9.49
C GLN A 420 -8.52 42.05 9.55
N LYS A 421 -7.77 43.06 9.98
CA LYS A 421 -6.32 42.99 10.21
C LYS A 421 -6.05 42.25 11.52
N ASP A 422 -6.00 40.93 11.49
CA ASP A 422 -5.45 40.15 12.60
C ASP A 422 -3.94 40.02 12.42
N THR A 423 -3.19 40.98 12.98
CA THR A 423 -1.74 40.88 13.13
C THR A 423 -1.42 39.88 14.23
N PHE A 424 -1.04 38.65 13.85
CA PHE A 424 -0.56 37.64 14.78
C PHE A 424 0.70 36.91 14.29
N TYR A 425 1.71 37.66 13.85
CA TYR A 425 3.12 37.26 14.00
C TYR A 425 4.05 38.43 13.64
N GLN A 426 5.08 38.66 14.45
CA GLN A 426 6.13 39.64 14.19
C GLN A 426 7.35 38.88 13.64
N SER A 427 7.73 39.13 12.39
CA SER A 427 8.88 38.46 11.76
C SER A 427 10.22 38.91 12.37
N SER A 428 11.16 37.99 12.52
CA SER A 428 12.56 38.30 12.83
C SER A 428 13.23 39.02 11.66
N LYS A 429 14.10 40.01 11.96
CA LYS A 429 14.84 40.85 11.02
C LYS A 429 15.42 40.07 9.84
N GLN A 430 15.09 40.54 8.64
CA GLN A 430 15.66 40.16 7.34
C GLN A 430 17.14 40.60 7.27
N ASP A 431 18.04 39.64 7.01
CA ASP A 431 19.39 39.96 6.55
C ASP A 431 19.32 40.18 5.03
N LYS A 432 19.80 41.35 4.59
CA LYS A 432 19.80 41.75 3.18
C LYS A 432 20.94 41.03 2.46
N SER A 433 20.60 40.08 1.59
CA SER A 433 21.38 39.84 0.39
C SER A 433 20.43 39.63 -0.78
N GLU A 434 20.34 40.65 -1.63
CA GLU A 434 19.68 40.61 -2.93
C GLU A 434 20.50 39.74 -3.89
N GLY A 435 19.81 38.91 -4.67
CA GLY A 435 20.40 38.11 -5.74
C GLY A 435 19.34 37.26 -6.44
N ASP A 436 18.74 37.82 -7.49
CA ASP A 436 17.98 37.20 -8.58
C ASP A 436 17.41 35.79 -8.36
N MET A 437 16.12 35.72 -8.02
CA MET A 437 15.31 34.50 -8.17
C MET A 437 14.24 34.71 -9.23
N LEU A 438 14.61 34.44 -10.47
CA LEU A 438 13.69 34.33 -11.61
C LEU A 438 12.94 32.99 -11.52
N PHE A 439 11.66 33.03 -11.87
CA PHE A 439 10.71 31.91 -11.93
C PHE A 439 11.30 30.71 -12.71
N GLY A 440 11.55 29.59 -12.03
CA GLY A 440 12.04 28.37 -12.67
C GLY A 440 12.42 27.29 -11.66
N TYR A 441 12.16 26.04 -12.00
CA TYR A 441 12.77 24.89 -11.33
C TYR A 441 14.28 25.13 -11.29
N ARG A 442 14.84 25.20 -10.09
CA ARG A 442 16.28 25.34 -9.88
C ARG A 442 16.99 24.32 -10.75
N LYS A 443 17.87 24.79 -11.63
CA LYS A 443 18.75 23.96 -12.45
C LYS A 443 19.74 23.30 -11.50
N ASN A 444 19.33 22.17 -10.91
CA ASN A 444 20.26 21.32 -10.18
C ASN A 444 21.25 20.80 -11.23
N ASN A 445 22.50 21.25 -11.15
CA ASN A 445 23.60 20.44 -11.63
C ASN A 445 23.41 19.07 -10.99
N LEU A 446 22.97 18.10 -11.79
CA LEU A 446 22.88 16.68 -11.46
C LEU A 446 24.31 16.13 -11.35
N GLU A 447 25.11 16.65 -10.42
CA GLU A 447 26.08 15.79 -9.78
C GLU A 447 25.26 14.82 -8.92
N ARG A 448 25.26 13.55 -9.31
CA ARG A 448 24.89 12.47 -8.40
C ARG A 448 25.80 12.60 -7.17
N SER A 449 25.29 13.24 -6.13
CA SER A 449 25.87 13.18 -4.79
C SER A 449 25.75 11.73 -4.32
N TYR A 450 26.70 10.89 -4.71
CA TYR A 450 27.01 9.68 -3.99
C TYR A 450 27.45 10.14 -2.59
N GLY A 451 26.50 10.29 -1.68
CA GLY A 451 26.80 10.36 -0.26
C GLY A 451 27.64 9.13 0.06
N LYS A 452 28.85 9.34 0.60
CA LYS A 452 29.65 8.23 1.12
C LYS A 452 28.77 7.40 2.04
N PRO A 453 28.76 6.06 1.92
CA PRO A 453 28.15 5.22 2.93
C PRO A 453 28.66 5.69 4.29
N ARG A 454 27.76 5.85 5.28
CA ARG A 454 28.22 5.91 6.67
C ARG A 454 29.08 4.67 6.87
N GLU A 455 30.36 4.86 7.15
CA GLU A 455 31.21 3.75 7.60
C GLU A 455 30.49 3.06 8.74
N LEU A 456 30.50 1.72 8.73
CA LEU A 456 30.07 0.89 9.85
C LEU A 456 30.61 1.56 11.11
N VAL A 457 29.72 2.11 11.95
CA VAL A 457 30.16 2.76 13.16
C VAL A 457 30.81 1.66 13.98
N ALA A 458 32.13 1.70 14.15
CA ALA A 458 32.91 0.70 14.87
C ALA A 458 32.51 0.58 16.36
N LYS A 459 31.57 1.41 16.81
CA LYS A 459 30.90 1.33 18.09
C LYS A 459 29.39 1.43 17.84
N PRO A 460 28.57 0.51 18.36
CA PRO A 460 27.12 0.68 18.33
C PRO A 460 26.81 2.04 18.97
N GLN A 461 25.93 2.83 18.34
CA GLN A 461 25.29 3.95 19.04
C GLN A 461 24.35 3.32 20.09
N ALA A 462 24.95 2.85 21.18
CA ALA A 462 24.24 2.43 22.37
C ALA A 462 23.68 3.71 23.00
N TYR A 463 22.39 3.94 22.81
CA TYR A 463 21.65 4.89 23.63
C TYR A 463 21.68 4.33 25.06
N THR A 464 22.51 4.94 25.91
CA THR A 464 22.79 4.49 27.28
C THR A 464 21.65 4.82 28.26
N GLN A 465 20.60 5.50 27.81
CA GLN A 465 19.51 6.00 28.65
C GLN A 465 18.14 5.65 28.03
N PRO A 466 17.14 5.25 28.83
CA PRO A 466 15.75 5.15 28.40
C PRO A 466 15.27 6.51 27.86
N ILE A 467 14.43 6.49 26.83
CA ILE A 467 13.75 7.71 26.36
C ILE A 467 12.81 8.16 27.48
N GLU A 468 13.03 9.37 28.02
CA GLU A 468 12.14 9.95 29.01
C GLU A 468 10.72 10.10 28.43
N THR A 469 9.73 9.57 29.15
CA THR A 469 8.31 9.75 28.83
C THR A 469 7.97 11.24 28.92
N THR A 470 7.85 11.91 27.78
CA THR A 470 7.45 13.32 27.75
C THR A 470 5.94 13.40 27.97
N PHE A 471 5.53 13.76 29.18
CA PHE A 471 4.14 14.10 29.48
C PHE A 471 3.86 15.50 28.96
N TYR A 472 2.88 15.62 28.06
CA TYR A 472 2.35 16.93 27.68
C TYR A 472 1.35 17.36 28.77
N GLU A 473 1.76 18.28 29.64
CA GLU A 473 0.80 18.94 30.53
C GLU A 473 -0.20 19.77 29.70
N PRO A 474 -1.51 19.66 29.96
CA PRO A 474 -2.47 20.61 29.43
C PRO A 474 -2.11 22.00 29.94
N LYS A 475 -2.09 22.99 29.04
CA LYS A 475 -1.88 24.40 29.39
C LYS A 475 -2.83 24.81 30.53
N SER A 476 -2.32 24.96 31.74
CA SER A 476 -3.09 25.44 32.87
C SER A 476 -3.64 26.83 32.54
N GLN A 477 -4.97 27.00 32.54
CA GLN A 477 -5.57 28.32 32.51
C GLN A 477 -5.07 29.09 33.74
N ARG A 478 -4.30 30.17 33.51
CA ARG A 478 -3.96 31.12 34.57
C ARG A 478 -5.27 31.69 35.14
N GLN A 479 -5.63 31.23 36.33
CA GLN A 479 -6.56 31.94 37.19
C GLN A 479 -5.94 33.30 37.54
N THR A 480 -6.57 34.38 37.11
CA THR A 480 -6.32 35.73 37.60
C THR A 480 -6.78 35.79 39.05
N VAL A 481 -5.83 35.68 39.98
CA VAL A 481 -6.00 36.11 41.36
C VAL A 481 -5.78 37.62 41.40
N GLY A 482 -6.86 38.39 41.46
CA GLY A 482 -6.82 39.76 41.96
C GLY A 482 -6.92 39.71 43.48
N GLN A 483 -5.86 40.13 44.18
CA GLN A 483 -5.91 40.47 45.59
C GLN A 483 -6.25 41.97 45.74
N THR A 484 -7.15 42.22 46.70
CA THR A 484 -7.54 43.50 47.34
C THR A 484 -8.21 44.57 46.50
#